data_AF-A0A7W0M370-F1
#
_entry.id   AF-A0A7W0M370-F1
#
_cell.length_a   1.000
_cell.length_b   1.000
_cell.length_c   1.000
_cell.angle_alpha   90.00
_cell.angle_beta   90.00
_cell.angle_gamma   90.00
#
_symmetry.space_group_name_H-M   'P 1'
#
loop_
_entity.id
_entity.type
_entity.pdbx_description
1 polymer ?
#
loop_
_entity_poly.entity_id
_entity_poly.type
_entity_poly.pdbx_seq_one_letter_code
_entity_poly.pdbx_strand_id
1 'polypeptide(L)'
;MYDVIVLAEQALTPADAAEVASLHESIEEPLHYHVLIPCENAQLRVETALGALAASEVLAAPPVVSDHLDAKQAQEEIDKHAHNAVRVSPAALEAAGHAASGQFSPDDPIDLLERVS
;
A
#
# COMPACT_ATOMS: atom_id res chain seq x y z
N MET A 1 2.63 13.95 21.75
CA MET A 1 3.10 13.63 20.39
C MET A 1 1.96 12.86 19.77
N TYR A 2 1.44 13.36 18.65
CA TYR A 2 0.22 12.88 18.03
C TYR A 2 0.57 12.14 16.75
N ASP A 3 0.20 10.85 16.68
CA ASP A 3 0.47 10.01 15.53
C ASP A 3 -0.72 10.06 14.54
N VAL A 4 -0.44 10.40 13.30
CA VAL A 4 -1.43 10.42 12.20
C VAL A 4 -1.09 9.29 11.24
N ILE A 5 -2.02 8.37 11.04
CA ILE A 5 -1.85 7.29 10.07
C ILE A 5 -2.51 7.71 8.75
N VAL A 6 -1.74 7.68 7.67
CA VAL A 6 -2.20 8.02 6.32
C VAL A 6 -2.13 6.78 5.46
N LEU A 7 -3.29 6.26 5.06
CA LEU A 7 -3.40 5.17 4.09
C LEU A 7 -3.45 5.76 2.68
N ALA A 8 -2.50 5.35 1.83
CA ALA A 8 -2.45 5.81 0.45
C ALA A 8 -2.11 4.65 -0.48
N GLU A 9 -2.87 4.51 -1.57
CA GLU A 9 -2.55 3.52 -2.61
C GLU A 9 -1.41 3.99 -3.52
N GLN A 10 -1.21 5.31 -3.60
CA GLN A 10 -0.21 5.95 -4.45
C GLN A 10 0.69 6.90 -3.67
N ALA A 11 1.79 7.30 -4.30
CA ALA A 11 2.68 8.31 -3.76
C ALA A 11 1.93 9.64 -3.52
N LEU A 12 2.05 10.23 -2.33
CA LEU A 12 1.51 11.55 -2.04
C LEU A 12 2.24 12.59 -2.87
N THR A 13 1.48 13.46 -3.52
CA THR A 13 1.99 14.66 -4.14
C THR A 13 2.21 15.75 -3.08
N PRO A 14 2.97 16.83 -3.41
CA PRO A 14 3.09 17.97 -2.50
C PRO A 14 1.74 18.63 -2.15
N ALA A 15 0.77 18.58 -3.07
CA ALA A 15 -0.56 19.12 -2.81
C ALA A 15 -1.31 18.25 -1.80
N ASP A 16 -1.25 16.92 -1.95
CA ASP A 16 -1.88 15.99 -1.00
C ASP A 16 -1.28 16.14 0.41
N ALA A 17 0.04 16.28 0.50
CA ALA A 17 0.73 16.48 1.77
C ALA A 17 0.30 17.79 2.47
N ALA A 18 0.14 18.88 1.71
CA ALA A 18 -0.36 20.15 2.23
C ALA A 18 -1.83 20.07 2.69
N GLU A 19 -2.66 19.35 1.94
CA GLU A 19 -4.06 19.13 2.30
C GLU A 19 -4.17 18.30 3.59
N VAL A 20 -3.46 17.18 3.67
CA VAL A 20 -3.40 16.34 4.89
C VAL A 20 -2.89 17.13 6.09
N ALA A 21 -1.87 17.98 5.90
CA ALA A 21 -1.37 18.85 6.96
C ALA A 21 -2.43 19.86 7.45
N SER A 22 -3.21 20.44 6.53
CA SER A 22 -4.25 21.42 6.87
C SER A 22 -5.35 20.84 7.75
N LEU A 23 -5.64 19.54 7.64
CA LEU A 23 -6.62 18.85 8.48
C LEU A 23 -6.20 18.80 9.97
N HIS A 24 -4.90 18.94 10.24
CA HIS A 24 -4.32 18.78 11.57
C HIS A 24 -3.72 20.07 12.13
N GLU A 25 -3.96 21.23 11.48
CA GLU A 25 -3.36 22.52 11.86
C GLU A 25 -3.70 22.99 13.29
N SER A 26 -4.81 22.51 13.83
CA SER A 26 -5.30 22.86 15.18
C SER A 26 -4.66 22.01 16.30
N ILE A 27 -3.85 21.02 15.95
CA ILE A 27 -3.15 20.17 16.93
C ILE A 27 -1.86 20.89 17.35
N GLU A 28 -1.81 21.35 18.60
CA GLU A 28 -0.65 22.06 19.15
C GLU A 28 0.52 21.12 19.53
N GLU A 29 0.28 19.81 19.59
CA GLU A 29 1.29 18.80 19.89
C GLU A 29 2.16 18.48 18.65
N PRO A 30 3.43 18.05 18.84
CA PRO A 30 4.24 17.53 17.76
C PRO A 30 3.54 16.36 17.04
N LEU A 31 3.41 16.48 15.72
CA LEU A 31 2.76 15.50 14.83
C LEU A 31 3.80 14.58 14.19
N HIS A 32 3.49 13.29 14.10
CA HIS A 32 4.23 12.33 13.29
C HIS A 32 3.29 11.60 12.34
N TYR A 33 3.57 11.66 11.04
CA TYR A 33 2.78 11.01 10.02
C TYR A 33 3.35 9.62 9.67
N HIS A 34 2.54 8.58 9.82
CA HIS A 34 2.86 7.23 9.40
C HIS A 34 2.12 6.94 8.09
N VAL A 35 2.83 6.95 6.97
CA VAL A 35 2.28 6.61 5.66
C VAL A 35 2.32 5.10 5.45
N LEU A 36 1.15 4.52 5.23
CA LEU A 36 0.94 3.11 4.96
C LEU A 36 0.52 2.92 3.51
N ILE A 37 1.30 2.14 2.76
CA ILE A 37 0.99 1.74 1.40
C ILE A 37 0.54 0.26 1.39
N PRO A 38 -0.75 -0.03 1.17
CA PRO A 38 -1.22 -1.40 1.00
C PRO A 38 -0.60 -2.00 -0.27
N CYS A 39 0.00 -3.18 -0.15
CA CYS A 39 0.62 -3.88 -1.26
C CYS A 39 -0.11 -5.22 -1.48
N GLU A 40 -1.12 -5.21 -2.34
CA GLU A 40 -1.83 -6.45 -2.67
C GLU A 40 -0.89 -7.45 -3.38
N ASN A 41 -0.92 -8.71 -2.98
CA ASN A 41 -0.16 -9.76 -3.64
C ASN A 41 -0.95 -10.34 -4.83
N ALA A 42 -0.57 -9.95 -6.05
CA ALA A 42 -1.22 -10.40 -7.28
C ALA A 42 -1.04 -11.91 -7.52
N GLN A 43 0.09 -12.50 -7.10
CA GLN A 43 0.29 -13.95 -7.20
C GLN A 43 -0.67 -14.70 -6.28
N LEU A 44 -0.83 -14.23 -5.04
CA LEU A 44 -1.73 -14.85 -4.06
C LEU A 44 -3.19 -14.85 -4.56
N ARG A 45 -3.60 -13.80 -5.29
CA ARG A 45 -4.92 -13.72 -5.93
C ARG A 45 -5.11 -14.76 -7.04
N VAL A 46 -4.12 -14.92 -7.93
CA VAL A 46 -4.15 -15.91 -9.00
C VAL A 46 -4.16 -17.33 -8.43
N GLU A 47 -3.33 -17.61 -7.43
CA GLU A 47 -3.31 -18.91 -6.73
C GLU A 47 -4.65 -19.21 -6.05
N THR A 48 -5.25 -18.23 -5.39
CA THR A 48 -6.57 -18.37 -4.74
C THR A 48 -7.66 -18.63 -5.78
N ALA A 49 -7.66 -17.92 -6.90
CA ALA A 49 -8.61 -18.12 -7.99
C ALA A 49 -8.45 -19.48 -8.66
N LEU A 50 -7.20 -19.91 -8.94
CA LEU A 50 -6.90 -21.24 -9.47
C LEU A 50 -7.30 -22.35 -8.49
N GLY A 51 -7.05 -22.17 -7.19
CA GLY A 51 -7.48 -23.10 -6.15
C GLY A 51 -9.00 -23.23 -6.05
N ALA A 52 -9.73 -22.11 -6.17
CA ALA A 52 -11.19 -22.10 -6.20
C ALA A 52 -11.76 -22.75 -7.48
N LEU A 53 -11.13 -22.54 -8.64
CA LEU A 53 -11.52 -23.16 -9.91
C LEU A 53 -11.22 -24.67 -9.93
N ALA A 54 -10.06 -25.09 -9.41
CA ALA A 54 -9.71 -26.50 -9.27
C ALA A 54 -10.64 -27.25 -8.30
N ALA A 55 -11.21 -26.54 -7.33
CA ALA A 55 -12.25 -27.08 -6.45
C ALA A 55 -13.63 -27.21 -7.13
N SER A 56 -13.87 -26.54 -8.27
CA SER A 56 -15.20 -26.40 -8.87
C SER A 56 -15.39 -27.13 -10.21
N GLU A 57 -14.34 -27.43 -10.99
CA GLU A 57 -14.50 -28.13 -12.29
C GLU A 57 -13.44 -29.20 -12.59
N VAL A 58 -13.94 -30.43 -12.78
CA VAL A 58 -13.28 -31.49 -13.56
C VAL A 58 -13.68 -31.23 -15.01
N LEU A 59 -12.80 -30.62 -15.82
CA LEU A 59 -12.59 -30.85 -17.27
C LEU A 59 -11.90 -29.65 -17.95
N ALA A 60 -10.77 -29.94 -18.59
CA ALA A 60 -10.06 -29.17 -19.63
C ALA A 60 -9.50 -27.78 -19.26
N ALA A 61 -8.18 -27.69 -19.00
CA ALA A 61 -7.44 -26.44 -19.16
C ALA A 61 -5.95 -26.65 -19.54
N PRO A 62 -5.51 -26.10 -20.68
CA PRO A 62 -4.25 -25.35 -20.77
C PRO A 62 -4.51 -23.92 -21.34
N PRO A 63 -3.65 -22.89 -21.11
CA PRO A 63 -2.25 -22.94 -20.69
C PRO A 63 -1.97 -22.14 -19.39
N VAL A 64 -1.69 -22.85 -18.30
CA VAL A 64 -1.34 -22.28 -16.98
C VAL A 64 -0.06 -21.41 -17.01
N VAL A 65 0.78 -21.56 -18.04
CA VAL A 65 2.10 -20.92 -18.13
C VAL A 65 2.03 -19.44 -18.49
N SER A 66 1.04 -19.00 -19.27
CA SER A 66 0.88 -17.59 -19.64
C SER A 66 0.42 -16.75 -18.44
N ASP A 67 -0.56 -17.23 -17.68
CA ASP A 67 -1.10 -16.54 -16.49
C ASP A 67 -0.03 -16.32 -15.40
N HIS A 68 0.90 -17.26 -15.23
CA HIS A 68 2.00 -17.12 -14.25
C HIS A 68 3.00 -16.03 -14.63
N LEU A 69 3.27 -15.84 -15.92
CA LEU A 69 4.16 -14.77 -16.38
C LEU A 69 3.50 -13.39 -16.21
N ASP A 70 2.20 -13.30 -16.51
CA ASP A 70 1.42 -12.07 -16.35
C ASP A 70 1.30 -11.68 -14.87
N ALA A 71 1.05 -12.65 -13.98
CA ALA A 71 0.99 -12.43 -12.54
C ALA A 71 2.32 -11.96 -11.95
N LYS A 72 3.45 -12.48 -12.45
CA LYS A 72 4.78 -12.06 -12.01
C LYS A 72 5.08 -10.63 -12.44
N GLN A 73 4.77 -10.26 -13.68
CA GLN A 73 4.93 -8.89 -14.17
C GLN A 73 4.06 -7.90 -13.39
N ALA A 74 2.80 -8.26 -13.12
CA ALA A 74 1.90 -7.45 -12.29
C ALA A 74 2.46 -7.28 -10.86
N GLN A 75 3.02 -8.32 -10.25
CA GLN A 75 3.66 -8.20 -8.93
C GLN A 75 4.86 -7.27 -8.95
N GLU A 76 5.72 -7.34 -9.97
CA GLU A 76 6.88 -6.44 -10.12
C GLU A 76 6.46 -4.96 -10.25
N GLU A 77 5.34 -4.69 -10.93
CA GLU A 77 4.77 -3.34 -11.05
C GLU A 77 4.20 -2.84 -9.72
N ILE A 78 3.46 -3.69 -9.00
CA ILE A 78 2.93 -3.39 -7.67
C ILE A 78 4.07 -3.09 -6.71
N ASP A 79 5.10 -3.95 -6.66
CA ASP A 79 6.26 -3.76 -5.81
C ASP A 79 6.96 -2.44 -6.12
N LYS A 80 7.20 -2.14 -7.41
CA LYS A 80 7.83 -0.89 -7.84
C LYS A 80 7.01 0.34 -7.44
N HIS A 81 5.69 0.26 -7.57
CA HIS A 81 4.79 1.33 -7.16
C HIS A 81 4.85 1.54 -5.64
N ALA A 82 4.72 0.47 -4.86
CA ALA A 82 4.75 0.52 -3.40
C ALA A 82 6.07 1.09 -2.87
N HIS A 83 7.21 0.63 -3.40
CA HIS A 83 8.53 1.16 -3.02
C HIS A 83 8.68 2.63 -3.36
N ASN A 84 8.15 3.07 -4.52
CA ASN A 84 8.19 4.47 -4.88
C ASN A 84 7.31 5.31 -3.96
N ALA A 85 6.08 4.85 -3.66
CA ALA A 85 5.14 5.54 -2.80
C ALA A 85 5.66 5.69 -1.36
N VAL A 86 6.19 4.62 -0.77
CA VAL A 86 6.77 4.65 0.58
C VAL A 86 7.94 5.62 0.71
N ARG A 87 8.67 5.87 -0.38
CA ARG A 87 9.77 6.83 -0.38
C ARG A 87 9.32 8.26 -0.63
N VAL A 88 8.40 8.46 -1.58
CA VAL A 88 7.96 9.80 -2.02
C VAL A 88 7.01 10.43 -1.01
N SER A 89 6.10 9.65 -0.42
CA SER A 89 5.06 10.19 0.45
C SER A 89 5.60 10.82 1.75
N PRO A 90 6.51 10.17 2.52
CA PRO A 90 7.10 10.80 3.70
C PRO A 90 7.93 12.02 3.33
N ALA A 91 8.67 11.99 2.21
CA ALA A 91 9.45 13.13 1.75
C ALA A 91 8.57 14.35 1.40
N ALA A 92 7.37 14.13 0.86
CA ALA A 92 6.41 15.21 0.61
C ALA A 92 5.90 15.85 1.91
N LEU A 93 5.64 15.05 2.94
CA LEU A 93 5.23 15.52 4.28
C LEU A 93 6.37 16.22 5.02
N GLU A 94 7.60 15.71 4.91
CA GLU A 94 8.81 16.34 5.43
C GLU A 94 9.06 17.70 4.76
N ALA A 95 8.88 17.80 3.44
CA ALA A 95 8.98 19.07 2.72
C ALA A 95 7.91 20.09 3.13
N ALA A 96 6.76 19.61 3.64
CA ALA A 96 5.72 20.44 4.24
C ALA A 96 6.01 20.82 5.72
N GLY A 97 7.12 20.32 6.30
CA GLY A 97 7.56 20.66 7.65
C GLY A 97 7.13 19.68 8.75
N HIS A 98 6.63 18.50 8.39
CA HIS A 98 6.16 17.50 9.35
C HIS A 98 7.10 16.30 9.44
N ALA A 99 7.21 15.69 10.63
CA ALA A 99 7.90 14.40 10.77
C ALA A 99 7.06 13.30 10.11
N ALA A 100 7.68 12.45 9.31
CA ALA A 100 6.99 11.37 8.64
C ALA A 100 7.83 10.09 8.50
N SER A 101 7.17 8.95 8.48
CA SER A 101 7.74 7.65 8.14
C SER A 101 6.83 6.90 7.18
N GLY A 102 7.40 6.08 6.30
CA GLY A 102 6.65 5.29 5.34
C GLY A 102 6.92 3.80 5.52
N GLN A 103 5.86 2.99 5.39
CA GLN A 103 5.97 1.54 5.24
C GLN A 103 4.96 1.03 4.21
N PHE A 104 5.32 -0.06 3.53
CA PHE A 104 4.35 -0.84 2.77
C PHE A 104 4.07 -2.13 3.53
N SER A 105 2.87 -2.66 3.38
CA SER A 105 2.49 -3.93 4.01
C SER A 105 1.56 -4.73 3.10
N PRO A 106 1.73 -6.05 3.04
CA PRO A 106 0.78 -6.95 2.38
C PRO A 106 -0.47 -7.24 3.20
N ASP A 107 -0.46 -6.89 4.49
CA ASP A 107 -1.57 -7.12 5.42
C ASP A 107 -2.71 -6.12 5.22
N ASP A 108 -3.91 -6.44 5.70
CA ASP A 108 -5.06 -5.54 5.64
C ASP A 108 -4.74 -4.19 6.34
N PRO A 109 -5.12 -3.06 5.75
CA PRO A 109 -4.98 -1.74 6.37
C PRO A 109 -5.42 -1.66 7.82
N ILE A 110 -6.52 -2.34 8.17
CA ILE A 110 -7.12 -2.33 9.50
C ILE A 110 -6.23 -3.10 10.49
N ASP A 111 -5.69 -4.25 10.08
CA ASP A 111 -4.78 -5.05 10.90
C ASP A 111 -3.48 -4.29 11.21
N LEU A 112 -3.06 -3.41 10.30
CA LEU A 112 -1.91 -2.53 10.53
C LEU A 112 -2.19 -1.49 11.61
N LEU A 113 -3.39 -0.93 11.68
CA LEU A 113 -3.75 0.09 12.68
C LEU A 113 -3.59 -0.43 14.11
N GLU A 114 -3.89 -1.70 14.36
CA GLU A 114 -3.74 -2.32 15.69
C GLU A 114 -2.28 -2.45 16.15
N ARG A 115 -1.31 -2.34 15.22
CA ARG A 115 0.13 -2.49 15.51
C ARG A 115 0.84 -1.17 15.77
N VAL A 116 0.20 -0.04 15.42
CA VAL A 116 0.75 1.32 15.57
C VAL A 116 0.10 2.08 16.74
N SER A 117 -0.95 1.53 17.37
CA SER A 117 -1.66 2.11 18.52
C SER A 117 -1.08 1.73 19.88
#